data_AF-A0A078BBT4-F1
#
_entry.id   AF-A0A078BBT4-F1
#
_cell.length_a   1.000
_cell.length_b   1.000
_cell.length_c   1.000
_cell.angle_alpha   90.00
_cell.angle_beta   90.00
_cell.angle_gamma   90.00
#
_symmetry.space_group_name_H-M   'P 1'
#
loop_
_entity.id
_entity.type
_entity.pdbx_description
1 polymer ?
#
loop_
_entity_poly.entity_id
_entity_poly.type
_entity_poly.pdbx_seq_one_letter_code
_entity_poly.pdbx_strand_id
1 'polypeptide(L)'
;TWKTSGSLNGSYTNLGSHRGSFSGRNSGGSTLFIYASGGNGGSAGGACANTSRLQGYVGGTLISVNASNNPAYGKTAFISFAVPAGTSYQITSYPTENTSCGAGVFSVFGYQT
;
A
#
# COMPACT_ATOMS: atom_id res chain seq x y z
N THR A 1 -6.97 -13.02 28.69
CA THR A 1 -6.19 -14.28 28.67
C THR A 1 -5.01 -14.08 27.75
N TRP A 2 -3.78 -14.20 28.25
CA TRP A 2 -2.62 -14.30 27.36
C TRP A 2 -2.66 -15.68 26.70
N LYS A 3 -2.84 -15.72 25.38
CA LYS A 3 -2.69 -16.94 24.59
C LYS A 3 -1.28 -16.93 24.02
N THR A 4 -0.45 -17.88 24.43
CA THR A 4 0.77 -18.23 23.71
C THR A 4 0.79 -19.75 23.55
N SER A 5 0.91 -20.23 22.31
CA SER A 5 1.89 -21.24 21.92
C SER A 5 1.49 -21.95 20.62
N GLY A 6 2.10 -21.47 19.56
CA GLY A 6 2.20 -22.06 18.24
C GLY A 6 2.99 -21.02 17.46
N SER A 7 4.32 -21.12 17.46
CA SER A 7 5.16 -20.22 16.67
C SER A 7 4.92 -20.53 15.19
N LEU A 8 3.80 -20.06 14.68
CA LEU A 8 3.64 -19.84 13.26
C LEU A 8 4.61 -18.70 12.94
N ASN A 9 5.77 -19.08 12.41
CA ASN A 9 6.78 -18.11 12.02
C ASN A 9 6.14 -17.21 10.97
N GLY A 10 5.87 -15.96 11.36
CA GLY A 10 5.34 -14.99 10.41
C GLY A 10 6.33 -14.79 9.28
N SER A 11 5.84 -14.81 8.05
CA SER A 11 6.68 -14.68 6.86
C SER A 11 6.34 -13.41 6.11
N TYR A 12 7.37 -12.71 5.63
CA TYR A 12 7.20 -11.64 4.66
C TYR A 12 7.14 -12.24 3.26
N THR A 13 6.10 -11.90 2.51
CA THR A 13 5.95 -12.26 1.10
C THR A 13 6.03 -11.00 0.27
N ASN A 14 6.90 -11.00 -0.75
CA ASN A 14 6.93 -9.94 -1.75
C ASN A 14 5.71 -10.11 -2.67
N LEU A 15 4.82 -9.11 -2.69
CA LEU A 15 3.60 -9.11 -3.50
C LEU A 15 3.79 -8.32 -4.82
N GLY A 16 5.00 -7.86 -5.10
CA GLY A 16 5.41 -7.24 -6.35
C GLY A 16 5.38 -5.71 -6.35
N SER A 17 5.76 -5.16 -7.50
CA SER A 17 5.68 -3.72 -7.81
C SER A 17 4.50 -3.47 -8.75
N HIS A 18 3.76 -2.39 -8.49
CA HIS A 18 2.47 -2.09 -9.11
C HIS A 18 2.40 -0.63 -9.54
N ARG A 19 1.49 -0.33 -10.48
CA ARG A 19 1.17 1.04 -10.90
C ARG A 19 -0.33 1.29 -10.78
N GLY A 20 -0.71 2.39 -10.14
CA GLY A 20 -2.09 2.84 -10.02
C GLY A 20 -2.91 2.09 -8.98
N SER A 21 -3.14 0.81 -9.16
CA SER A 21 -3.90 0.01 -8.20
C SER A 21 -3.40 -1.43 -8.11
N PHE A 22 -3.44 -1.98 -6.90
CA PHE A 22 -3.21 -3.38 -6.62
C PHE A 22 -4.31 -3.88 -5.68
N SER A 23 -4.93 -5.00 -6.02
CA SER A 23 -6.00 -5.59 -5.22
C SER A 23 -5.68 -7.04 -4.91
N GLY A 24 -6.11 -7.50 -3.75
CA GLY A 24 -5.95 -8.88 -3.35
C GLY A 24 -6.99 -9.28 -2.31
N ARG A 25 -6.87 -10.52 -1.84
CA ARG A 25 -7.69 -11.05 -0.77
C ARG A 25 -6.79 -11.75 0.23
N ASN A 26 -7.03 -11.54 1.53
CA ASN A 26 -6.42 -12.37 2.55
C ASN A 26 -7.11 -13.73 2.56
N SER A 27 -6.54 -14.71 1.84
CA SER A 27 -7.00 -16.10 1.84
C SER A 27 -6.41 -16.94 2.97
N GLY A 28 -5.49 -16.39 3.76
CA GLY A 28 -4.92 -17.05 4.92
C GLY A 28 -5.88 -17.12 6.10
N GLY A 29 -5.55 -17.95 7.09
CA GLY A 29 -6.37 -18.17 8.30
C GLY A 29 -6.20 -17.12 9.40
N SER A 30 -5.29 -16.16 9.23
CA SER A 30 -4.91 -15.16 10.24
C SER A 30 -4.96 -13.73 9.66
N THR A 31 -4.62 -12.72 10.45
CA THR A 31 -4.53 -11.34 9.95
C THR A 31 -3.32 -11.16 9.03
N LEU A 32 -3.55 -10.63 7.83
CA LEU A 32 -2.49 -10.22 6.91
C LEU A 32 -2.16 -8.74 7.15
N PHE A 33 -0.91 -8.43 7.44
CA PHE A 33 -0.42 -7.05 7.41
C PHE A 33 0.09 -6.72 6.01
N ILE A 34 -0.38 -5.61 5.46
CA ILE A 34 0.09 -5.06 4.20
C ILE A 34 1.05 -3.90 4.51
N TYR A 35 2.17 -3.88 3.80
CA TYR A 35 3.13 -2.77 3.78
C TYR A 35 3.30 -2.33 2.34
N ALA A 36 3.06 -1.05 2.06
CA ALA A 36 3.27 -0.48 0.73
C ALA A 36 4.14 0.76 0.81
N SER A 37 5.10 0.85 -0.11
CA SER A 37 6.03 1.96 -0.23
C SER A 37 6.12 2.48 -1.67
N GLY A 38 6.33 3.79 -1.83
CA GLY A 38 6.40 4.44 -3.14
C GLY A 38 5.26 5.44 -3.30
N GLY A 39 4.42 5.26 -4.30
CA GLY A 39 3.30 6.16 -4.56
C GLY A 39 3.63 7.36 -5.44
N ASN A 40 4.85 7.44 -5.96
CA ASN A 40 5.39 8.50 -6.82
C ASN A 40 5.65 8.01 -8.25
N GLY A 41 6.30 8.80 -9.11
CA GLY A 41 6.58 8.39 -10.49
C GLY A 41 5.33 8.39 -11.38
N GLY A 42 4.46 9.38 -11.18
CA GLY A 42 3.30 9.61 -12.05
C GLY A 42 3.71 9.75 -13.52
N SER A 43 2.81 9.35 -14.43
CA SER A 43 3.09 9.29 -15.87
C SER A 43 3.39 10.65 -16.51
N ALA A 44 3.00 11.75 -15.87
CA ALA A 44 3.17 13.10 -16.40
C ALA A 44 4.58 13.70 -16.22
N GLY A 45 5.47 13.05 -15.46
CA GLY A 45 6.84 13.53 -15.23
C GLY A 45 6.92 14.85 -14.43
N GLY A 46 8.12 15.42 -14.33
CA GLY A 46 8.34 16.69 -13.61
C GLY A 46 7.94 16.61 -12.13
N ALA A 47 7.11 17.55 -11.69
CA ALA A 47 6.65 17.63 -10.31
C ALA A 47 5.80 16.40 -9.88
N CYS A 48 5.07 15.79 -10.82
CA CYS A 48 4.37 14.51 -10.63
C CYS A 48 5.28 13.30 -10.35
N ALA A 49 6.57 13.38 -10.72
CA ALA A 49 7.53 12.34 -10.38
C ALA A 49 7.92 12.40 -8.89
N ASN A 50 7.81 13.58 -8.27
CA ASN A 50 8.27 13.86 -6.92
C ASN A 50 7.16 13.81 -5.87
N THR A 51 5.93 14.13 -6.26
CA THR A 51 4.76 13.93 -5.39
C THR A 51 4.46 12.45 -5.18
N SER A 52 3.95 12.08 -4.01
CA SER A 52 3.56 10.72 -3.69
C SER A 52 2.17 10.64 -3.06
N ARG A 53 1.45 9.55 -3.32
CA ARG A 53 0.21 9.24 -2.62
C ARG A 53 -0.06 7.74 -2.61
N LEU A 54 -0.37 7.21 -1.43
CA LEU A 54 -0.84 5.85 -1.23
C LEU A 54 -2.11 5.85 -0.38
N GLN A 55 -3.06 5.01 -0.77
CA GLN A 55 -4.29 4.77 -0.02
C GLN A 55 -4.51 3.26 0.10
N GLY A 56 -4.87 2.80 1.29
CA GLY A 56 -5.16 1.40 1.59
C GLY A 56 -6.61 1.21 1.99
N TYR A 57 -7.26 0.22 1.38
CA TYR A 57 -8.65 -0.13 1.59
C TYR A 57 -8.78 -1.58 2.04
N VAL A 58 -9.75 -1.84 2.93
CA VAL A 58 -10.11 -3.19 3.39
C VAL A 58 -11.63 -3.32 3.34
N GLY A 59 -12.12 -4.33 2.61
CA GLY A 59 -13.57 -4.51 2.39
C GLY A 59 -14.24 -3.27 1.76
N GLY A 60 -13.51 -2.51 0.96
CA GLY A 60 -13.97 -1.25 0.34
C GLY A 60 -13.89 0.00 1.24
N THR A 61 -13.54 -0.14 2.52
CA THR A 61 -13.38 1.01 3.44
C THR A 61 -11.95 1.52 3.40
N LEU A 62 -11.75 2.84 3.34
CA LEU A 62 -10.43 3.46 3.43
C LEU A 62 -9.90 3.36 4.87
N ILE A 63 -8.77 2.67 5.06
CA ILE A 63 -8.17 2.41 6.39
C ILE A 63 -6.85 3.15 6.58
N SER A 64 -6.11 3.43 5.51
CA SER A 64 -4.79 4.06 5.60
C SER A 64 -4.53 5.02 4.45
N VAL A 65 -3.90 6.15 4.74
CA VAL A 65 -3.56 7.15 3.74
C VAL A 65 -2.23 7.81 4.10
N ASN A 66 -1.38 8.02 3.09
CA ASN A 66 -0.21 8.86 3.21
C ASN A 66 0.04 9.55 1.86
N ALA A 67 0.25 10.86 1.90
CA ALA A 67 0.46 11.66 0.71
C ALA A 67 1.44 12.81 0.99
N SER A 68 2.23 13.12 -0.03
CA SER A 68 3.06 14.32 -0.08
C SER A 68 2.91 14.97 -1.44
N ASN A 69 2.32 16.17 -1.46
CA ASN A 69 2.18 16.98 -2.66
C ASN A 69 3.35 17.95 -2.85
N ASN A 70 4.43 17.78 -2.08
CA ASN A 70 5.62 18.59 -2.25
C ASN A 70 6.37 18.14 -3.51
N PRO A 71 6.49 18.99 -4.55
CA PRO A 71 7.20 18.64 -5.78
C PRO A 71 8.72 18.70 -5.62
N ALA A 72 9.21 19.20 -4.49
CA ALA A 72 10.63 19.21 -4.19
C ALA A 72 11.08 17.84 -3.68
N TYR A 73 12.05 17.25 -4.40
CA TYR A 73 12.69 15.97 -4.12
C TYR A 73 11.76 14.75 -4.28
N GLY A 74 12.31 13.60 -4.69
CA GLY A 74 11.53 12.38 -4.88
C GLY A 74 10.96 11.86 -3.56
N LYS A 75 9.72 12.22 -3.21
CA LYS A 75 9.06 11.73 -2.00
C LYS A 75 8.51 10.35 -2.25
N THR A 76 8.61 9.50 -1.24
CA THR A 76 7.94 8.21 -1.19
C THR A 76 6.96 8.24 -0.02
N ALA A 77 5.76 7.76 -0.27
CA ALA A 77 4.76 7.47 0.75
C ALA A 77 4.98 6.06 1.28
N PHE A 78 4.60 5.85 2.53
CA PHE A 78 4.54 4.54 3.16
C PHE A 78 3.21 4.40 3.89
N ILE A 79 2.52 3.28 3.67
CA ILE A 79 1.32 2.91 4.43
C ILE A 79 1.46 1.47 4.92
N SER A 80 0.87 1.20 6.07
CA SER A 80 0.63 -0.15 6.56
C SER A 80 -0.78 -0.26 7.12
N PHE A 81 -1.37 -1.45 6.99
CA PHE A 81 -2.70 -1.75 7.51
C PHE A 81 -2.92 -3.25 7.65
N ALA A 82 -3.84 -3.63 8.55
CA ALA A 82 -4.23 -5.01 8.80
C ALA A 82 -5.45 -5.39 7.94
N VAL A 83 -5.45 -6.61 7.39
CA VAL A 83 -6.52 -7.20 6.60
C VAL A 83 -7.02 -8.46 7.31
N PRO A 84 -8.26 -8.49 7.82
CA PRO A 84 -8.81 -9.69 8.44
C PRO A 84 -8.88 -10.88 7.47
N ALA A 85 -8.82 -12.10 8.01
CA ALA A 85 -8.97 -13.33 7.23
C ALA A 85 -10.25 -13.30 6.39
N GLY A 86 -10.16 -13.77 5.15
CA GLY A 86 -11.28 -13.83 4.21
C GLY A 86 -11.68 -12.48 3.58
N THR A 87 -11.03 -11.37 3.96
CA THR A 87 -11.40 -10.01 3.50
C THR A 87 -10.55 -9.56 2.31
N SER A 88 -11.15 -8.81 1.39
CA SER A 88 -10.45 -8.18 0.28
C SER A 88 -9.73 -6.89 0.71
N TYR A 89 -8.66 -6.57 0.00
CA TYR A 89 -7.94 -5.31 0.17
C TYR A 89 -7.60 -4.70 -1.20
N GLN A 90 -7.38 -3.39 -1.19
CA GLN A 90 -6.92 -2.64 -2.35
C GLN A 90 -5.95 -1.56 -1.91
N ILE A 91 -4.93 -1.32 -2.72
CA ILE A 91 -3.98 -0.24 -2.58
C ILE A 91 -4.10 0.60 -3.84
N THR A 92 -4.23 1.91 -3.70
CA THR A 92 -4.24 2.84 -4.83
C THR A 92 -3.15 3.89 -4.69
N SER A 93 -2.69 4.35 -5.85
CA SER A 93 -1.59 5.29 -6.01
C SER A 93 -1.89 6.23 -7.16
N TYR A 94 -2.41 7.40 -6.79
CA TYR A 94 -2.66 8.51 -7.70
C TYR A 94 -2.04 9.74 -7.06
N PRO A 95 -0.73 10.00 -7.28
CA PRO A 95 -0.09 11.21 -6.82
C PRO A 95 -0.90 12.40 -7.33
N THR A 96 -1.38 13.23 -6.41
CA THR A 96 -2.14 14.42 -6.75
C THR A 96 -1.20 15.60 -6.59
N GLU A 97 -0.76 16.15 -7.71
CA GLU A 97 -0.54 17.59 -7.75
C GLU A 97 -1.88 18.24 -8.18
N ASN A 98 -1.98 19.56 -8.19
CA ASN A 98 -3.17 20.28 -8.68
C ASN A 98 -3.41 20.08 -10.22
N THR A 99 -2.90 18.99 -10.80
CA THR A 99 -2.86 18.59 -12.21
C THR A 99 -2.90 17.05 -12.30
N SER A 100 -3.36 16.49 -13.43
CA SER A 100 -3.48 15.04 -13.63
C SER A 100 -2.12 14.34 -13.78
N CYS A 101 -1.53 13.91 -12.66
CA CYS A 101 -0.23 13.21 -12.64
C CYS A 101 -0.27 11.73 -13.06
N GLY A 102 -1.47 11.17 -13.22
CA GLY A 102 -1.65 9.76 -13.54
C GLY A 102 -1.33 8.83 -12.39
N ALA A 103 -1.12 7.55 -12.71
CA ALA A 103 -0.91 6.49 -11.75
C ALA A 103 0.55 6.45 -11.24
N GLY A 104 0.74 6.46 -9.92
CA GLY A 104 2.06 6.29 -9.30
C GLY A 104 2.48 4.82 -9.21
N VAL A 105 3.76 4.58 -8.93
CA VAL A 105 4.38 3.26 -8.79
C VAL A 105 4.67 2.96 -7.33
N PHE A 106 4.46 1.73 -6.90
CA PHE A 106 4.68 1.31 -5.51
C PHE A 106 5.02 -0.17 -5.40
N SER A 107 5.71 -0.55 -4.33
CA SER A 107 6.02 -1.95 -3.99
C SER A 107 5.20 -2.39 -2.79
N VAL A 108 4.86 -3.67 -2.74
CA VAL A 108 3.99 -4.22 -1.69
C VAL A 108 4.61 -5.48 -1.08
N PHE A 109 4.59 -5.54 0.24
CA PHE A 109 4.88 -6.73 1.01
C PHE A 109 3.69 -7.12 1.89
N GLY A 110 3.46 -8.42 2.02
CA GLY A 110 2.52 -8.99 2.99
C GLY A 110 3.28 -9.64 4.13
N TYR A 111 2.75 -9.58 5.35
CA TYR A 111 3.22 -10.36 6.49
C TYR A 111 2.05 -11.10 7.15
N GLN A 112 2.22 -12.40 7.37
CA GLN A 112 1.19 -13.23 7.99
C GLN A 112 1.84 -14.41 8.73
N THR A 113 1.22 -14.81 9.84
CA THR A 113 1.54 -16.01 10.63
C THR A 113 0.71 -17.19 10.18
#